data_AF-A0A078GAD8-F1
#
_entry.id   AF-A0A078GAD8-F1
#
_cell.length_a   1.000
_cell.length_b   1.000
_cell.length_c   1.000
_cell.angle_alpha   90.00
_cell.angle_beta   90.00
_cell.angle_gamma   90.00
#
_symmetry.space_group_name_H-M   'P 1'
#
loop_
_entity.id
_entity.type
_entity.pdbx_description
1 polymer ?
#
loop_
_entity_poly.entity_id
_entity_poly.type
_entity_poly.pdbx_seq_one_letter_code
_entity_poly.pdbx_strand_id
1 'polypeptide(L)'
;MSNDNLNMSDLTAALNVEDRAGLVNALKNKLQNLAGQHSDVLENLTPINQHNEIEAKFFEEKAALEAKYQKLYQPFYTKRYEIVNGVVEVEGAPEEEDKAAEEKGVPDFWLIALKNNEITTEEITERDEGALKYLKDIKWNKVEEPKGFKLEFFFDENPYFKNTLLTKTYHMIDEDEPILEKAIGTEIEWYPGKCLTQKILKKKPKKGSKNTKPITKTEECESFFNFFNPPQVPEDEDDLDEELAEELQGRMEQDYDIGSTIKEKIISHAVSWFTGEAVDEDDLEMDDDEEDEEDEEEDEEEDEEDEDDDDDDEEEEEEKGKKSRKKKSGRSQLGEGQQGERPPECKQQ
;
A
#
# COMPACT_ATOMS: atom_id res chain seq x y z
N MET A 1 7.83 44.98 20.74
CA MET A 1 7.81 43.66 20.11
C MET A 1 6.44 43.08 20.41
N SER A 2 5.56 43.06 19.42
CA SER A 2 4.28 42.35 19.50
C SER A 2 4.31 41.34 18.37
N ASN A 3 4.56 40.08 18.72
CA ASN A 3 4.39 38.94 17.83
C ASN A 3 2.89 38.63 17.81
N ASP A 4 2.19 39.15 16.81
CA ASP A 4 0.86 38.67 16.49
C ASP A 4 1.01 37.41 15.64
N ASN A 5 0.97 36.26 16.31
CA ASN A 5 0.89 34.95 15.68
C ASN A 5 -0.51 34.84 15.04
N LEU A 6 -0.59 35.07 13.72
CA LEU A 6 -1.82 34.91 12.94
C LEU A 6 -2.10 33.42 12.79
N ASN A 7 -3.01 32.91 13.63
CA ASN A 7 -3.55 31.55 13.55
C ASN A 7 -4.47 31.42 12.32
N MET A 8 -4.07 30.63 11.32
CA MET A 8 -4.82 30.43 10.06
C MET A 8 -6.13 29.67 10.22
N SER A 9 -6.30 28.90 11.30
CA SER A 9 -7.51 28.11 11.56
C SER A 9 -8.72 28.92 12.04
N ASP A 10 -8.51 30.17 12.50
CA ASP A 10 -9.61 31.06 12.92
C ASP A 10 -10.22 31.88 11.77
N LEU A 11 -9.61 31.88 10.58
CA LEU A 11 -10.09 32.63 9.40
C LEU A 11 -11.10 31.85 8.54
N THR A 12 -11.11 30.51 8.64
CA THR A 12 -11.98 29.63 7.83
C THR A 12 -13.43 29.64 8.31
N ALA A 13 -13.67 29.86 9.60
CA ALA A 13 -15.01 29.84 10.18
C ALA A 13 -15.81 31.17 10.05
N ALA A 14 -15.19 32.26 9.58
CA ALA A 14 -15.76 33.61 9.71
C ALA A 14 -15.89 34.44 8.42
N LEU A 15 -15.47 33.94 7.25
CA LEU A 15 -15.45 34.73 6.01
C LEU A 15 -16.38 34.16 4.93
N ASN A 16 -17.21 35.03 4.35
CA ASN A 16 -18.06 34.70 3.21
C ASN A 16 -17.20 34.51 1.94
N VAL A 17 -17.70 33.77 0.94
CA VAL A 17 -17.01 33.46 -0.33
C VAL A 17 -16.46 34.72 -1.02
N GLU A 18 -17.19 35.82 -0.92
CA GLU A 18 -16.84 37.11 -1.52
C GLU A 18 -15.67 37.81 -0.77
N ASP A 19 -15.57 37.61 0.56
CA ASP A 19 -14.46 38.10 1.37
C ASP A 19 -13.21 37.23 1.18
N ARG A 20 -13.37 35.92 0.97
CA ARG A 20 -12.29 35.00 0.58
C ARG A 20 -11.73 35.36 -0.80
N ALA A 21 -12.61 35.66 -1.77
CA ALA A 21 -12.20 36.15 -3.08
C ALA A 21 -11.50 37.52 -3.00
N GLY A 22 -11.96 38.41 -2.10
CA GLY A 22 -11.29 39.67 -1.80
C GLY A 22 -9.87 39.48 -1.27
N LEU A 23 -9.66 38.52 -0.36
CA LEU A 23 -8.36 38.20 0.20
C LEU A 23 -7.40 37.56 -0.82
N VAL A 24 -7.89 36.62 -1.64
CA VAL A 24 -7.12 36.02 -2.73
C VAL A 24 -6.71 37.07 -3.75
N ASN A 25 -7.61 37.99 -4.12
CA ASN A 25 -7.27 39.10 -5.01
C ASN A 25 -6.28 40.08 -4.36
N ALA A 26 -6.38 40.35 -3.06
CA ALA A 26 -5.41 41.17 -2.34
C ALA A 26 -4.02 40.51 -2.30
N LEU A 27 -3.95 39.19 -2.05
CA LEU A 27 -2.72 38.39 -2.11
C LEU A 27 -2.12 38.40 -3.52
N LYS A 28 -2.95 38.20 -4.55
CA LYS A 28 -2.54 38.25 -5.96
C LYS A 28 -1.96 39.62 -6.34
N ASN A 29 -2.62 40.70 -5.93
CA ASN A 29 -2.14 42.06 -6.17
C ASN A 29 -0.85 42.35 -5.38
N LYS A 30 -0.70 41.79 -4.18
CA LYS A 30 0.51 41.96 -3.36
C LYS A 30 1.69 41.18 -3.95
N LEU A 31 1.45 39.95 -4.42
CA LEU A 31 2.42 39.15 -5.18
C LEU A 31 2.84 39.85 -6.48
N GLN A 32 1.89 40.41 -7.24
CA GLN A 32 2.19 41.17 -8.46
C GLN A 32 2.99 42.44 -8.17
N ASN A 33 2.69 43.17 -7.10
CA ASN A 33 3.47 44.33 -6.69
C ASN A 33 4.87 43.93 -6.20
N LEU A 34 5.01 42.81 -5.48
CA LEU A 34 6.29 42.30 -5.02
C LEU A 34 7.16 41.82 -6.21
N ALA A 35 6.57 41.09 -7.15
CA ALA A 35 7.21 40.71 -8.40
C ALA A 35 7.62 41.94 -9.24
N GLY A 36 6.78 42.98 -9.28
CA GLY A 36 7.10 44.24 -9.95
C GLY A 36 8.22 45.05 -9.27
N GLN A 37 8.24 45.09 -7.93
CA GLN A 37 9.29 45.77 -7.15
C GLN A 37 10.65 45.05 -7.24
N HIS A 38 10.63 43.73 -7.38
CA HIS A 38 11.82 42.91 -7.58
C HIS A 38 12.10 42.60 -9.06
N SER A 39 11.45 43.27 -10.01
CA SER A 39 11.63 43.08 -11.46
C SER A 39 13.11 43.15 -11.87
N ASP A 40 13.86 44.14 -11.37
CA ASP A 40 15.30 44.27 -11.67
C ASP A 40 16.15 43.15 -11.04
N VAL A 41 15.70 42.56 -9.92
CA VAL A 41 16.34 41.40 -9.28
C VAL A 41 15.99 40.12 -10.04
N LEU A 42 14.74 39.98 -10.51
CA LEU A 42 14.26 38.90 -11.36
C LEU A 42 14.92 38.91 -12.75
N GLU A 43 15.17 40.08 -13.35
CA GLU A 43 15.95 40.21 -14.59
C GLU A 43 17.42 39.81 -14.40
N ASN A 44 17.98 39.99 -13.19
CA ASN A 44 19.32 39.50 -12.85
C ASN A 44 19.37 37.99 -12.56
N LEU A 45 18.24 37.29 -12.54
CA LEU A 45 18.16 35.83 -12.48
C LEU A 45 18.38 35.15 -13.85
N THR A 46 18.95 35.85 -14.84
CA THR A 46 19.46 35.25 -16.09
C THR A 46 20.30 33.96 -15.91
N PRO A 47 21.02 33.72 -14.79
CA PRO A 47 21.64 32.41 -14.52
C PRO A 47 20.67 31.24 -14.37
N ILE A 48 19.38 31.47 -14.07
CA ILE A 48 18.35 30.41 -13.99
C ILE A 48 18.11 29.78 -15.37
N ASN A 49 18.16 30.55 -16.46
CA ASN A 49 18.06 29.98 -17.80
C ASN A 49 19.25 29.06 -18.11
N GLN A 50 20.44 29.39 -17.59
CA GLN A 50 21.62 28.51 -17.71
C GLN A 50 21.48 27.26 -16.84
N HIS A 51 20.88 27.38 -15.66
CA HIS A 51 20.53 26.23 -14.82
C HIS A 51 19.59 25.27 -15.56
N ASN A 52 18.47 25.78 -16.08
CA ASN A 52 17.49 24.97 -16.82
C ASN A 52 18.10 24.31 -18.07
N GLU A 53 19.03 24.98 -18.77
CA GLU A 53 19.75 24.38 -19.89
C GLU A 53 20.71 23.26 -19.46
N ILE A 54 21.37 23.38 -18.31
CA ILE A 54 22.24 22.34 -17.75
C ILE A 54 21.40 21.16 -17.26
N GLU A 55 20.29 21.45 -16.60
CA GLU A 55 19.32 20.48 -16.10
C GLU A 55 18.67 19.69 -17.24
N ALA A 56 18.27 20.36 -18.33
CA ALA A 56 17.77 19.69 -19.53
C ALA A 56 18.81 18.73 -20.13
N LYS A 57 20.10 19.11 -20.15
CA LYS A 57 21.19 18.22 -20.59
C LYS A 57 21.39 17.05 -19.63
N PHE A 58 21.31 17.29 -18.32
CA PHE A 58 21.37 16.24 -17.32
C PHE A 58 20.26 15.20 -17.55
N PHE A 59 19.03 15.62 -17.82
CA PHE A 59 17.93 14.70 -18.13
C PHE A 59 18.10 13.97 -19.45
N GLU A 60 18.60 14.64 -20.48
CA GLU A 60 18.93 13.97 -21.75
C GLU A 60 19.99 12.87 -21.54
N GLU A 61 21.03 13.15 -20.75
CA GLU A 61 22.07 12.18 -20.41
C GLU A 61 21.55 11.05 -19.51
N LYS A 62 20.72 11.36 -18.49
CA LYS A 62 20.06 10.38 -17.61
C LYS A 62 19.17 9.45 -18.43
N ALA A 63 18.31 9.99 -19.28
CA ALA A 63 17.43 9.22 -20.15
C ALA A 63 18.23 8.33 -21.13
N ALA A 64 19.31 8.85 -21.71
CA ALA A 64 20.19 8.06 -22.57
C ALA A 64 20.89 6.93 -21.80
N LEU A 65 21.27 7.17 -20.55
CA LEU A 65 21.89 6.19 -19.67
C LEU A 65 20.89 5.09 -19.26
N GLU A 66 19.70 5.47 -18.84
CA GLU A 66 18.58 4.55 -18.55
C GLU A 66 18.27 3.67 -19.75
N ALA A 67 18.09 4.27 -20.94
CA ALA A 67 17.81 3.53 -22.17
C ALA A 67 18.94 2.56 -22.56
N LYS A 68 20.20 2.92 -22.28
CA LYS A 68 21.35 2.04 -22.47
C LYS A 68 21.29 0.84 -21.52
N TYR A 69 21.08 1.05 -20.23
CA TYR A 69 21.04 -0.03 -19.25
C TYR A 69 19.79 -0.90 -19.39
N GLN A 70 18.65 -0.33 -19.74
CA GLN A 70 17.45 -1.10 -20.07
C GLN A 70 17.74 -2.12 -21.17
N LYS A 71 18.43 -1.73 -22.25
CA LYS A 71 18.85 -2.66 -23.32
C LYS A 71 19.82 -3.74 -22.81
N LEU A 72 20.67 -3.43 -21.84
CA LEU A 72 21.57 -4.41 -21.22
C LEU A 72 20.83 -5.38 -20.30
N TYR A 73 19.74 -4.97 -19.67
CA TYR A 73 18.91 -5.82 -18.81
C TYR A 73 17.95 -6.73 -19.59
N GLN A 74 17.48 -6.31 -20.77
CA GLN A 74 16.53 -7.08 -21.59
C GLN A 74 16.92 -8.56 -21.83
N PRO A 75 18.18 -8.91 -22.16
CA PRO A 75 18.58 -10.32 -22.31
C PRO A 75 18.41 -11.13 -21.02
N PHE A 76 18.68 -10.52 -19.86
CA PHE A 76 18.54 -11.20 -18.56
C PHE A 76 17.06 -11.42 -18.20
N TYR A 77 16.20 -10.43 -18.45
CA TYR A 77 14.76 -10.59 -18.26
C TYR A 77 14.15 -11.61 -19.22
N THR A 78 14.59 -11.62 -20.48
CA THR A 78 14.18 -12.64 -21.45
C THR A 78 14.60 -14.04 -21.00
N LYS A 79 15.84 -14.20 -20.53
CA LYS A 79 16.32 -15.48 -20.00
C LYS A 79 15.55 -15.92 -18.75
N ARG A 80 15.25 -15.00 -17.82
CA ARG A 80 14.39 -15.27 -16.66
C ARG A 80 13.03 -15.77 -17.12
N TYR A 81 12.39 -15.07 -18.06
CA TYR A 81 11.11 -15.48 -18.62
C TYR A 81 11.15 -16.90 -19.20
N GLU A 82 12.18 -17.21 -20.00
CA GLU A 82 12.35 -18.54 -20.60
C GLU A 82 12.52 -19.65 -19.56
N ILE A 83 13.25 -19.40 -18.47
CA ILE A 83 13.45 -20.35 -17.38
C ILE A 83 12.17 -20.51 -16.55
N VAL A 84 11.58 -19.40 -16.10
CA VAL A 84 10.38 -19.38 -15.26
C VAL A 84 9.21 -20.07 -15.96
N ASN A 85 9.06 -19.90 -17.26
CA ASN A 85 8.00 -20.53 -18.05
C ASN A 85 8.40 -21.89 -18.65
N GLY A 86 9.60 -22.42 -18.34
CA GLY A 86 10.05 -23.74 -18.79
C GLY A 86 10.20 -23.88 -20.31
N VAL A 87 10.51 -22.78 -21.00
CA VAL A 87 10.83 -22.76 -22.44
C VAL A 87 12.21 -23.36 -22.70
N VAL A 88 13.13 -23.18 -21.74
CA VAL A 88 14.49 -23.73 -21.77
C VAL A 88 14.68 -24.66 -20.56
N GLU A 89 15.10 -25.90 -20.82
CA GLU A 89 15.52 -26.84 -19.77
C GLU A 89 16.91 -26.43 -19.27
N VAL A 90 17.04 -26.15 -17.97
CA VAL A 90 18.32 -25.82 -17.35
C VAL A 90 18.99 -27.11 -16.89
N GLU A 91 20.21 -27.37 -17.35
CA GLU A 91 21.02 -28.52 -16.92
C GLU A 91 21.29 -28.43 -15.40
N GLY A 92 20.73 -29.36 -14.62
CA GLY A 92 20.97 -29.47 -13.16
C GLY A 92 19.72 -29.63 -12.27
N ALA A 93 18.51 -29.65 -12.83
CA ALA A 93 17.32 -30.02 -12.05
C ALA A 93 17.45 -31.47 -11.54
N PRO A 94 17.28 -31.74 -10.23
CA PRO A 94 17.25 -33.11 -9.75
C PRO A 94 16.07 -33.84 -10.39
N GLU A 95 16.35 -34.99 -11.03
CA GLU A 95 15.34 -35.93 -11.48
C GLU A 95 14.63 -36.51 -10.26
N GLU A 96 13.63 -35.80 -9.72
CA GLU A 96 12.65 -36.42 -8.84
C GLU A 96 11.65 -37.20 -9.70
N GLU A 97 11.88 -38.51 -9.76
CA GLU A 97 10.95 -39.49 -10.30
C GLU A 97 9.59 -39.39 -9.57
N ASP A 98 8.50 -39.45 -10.35
CA ASP A 98 7.10 -39.64 -9.96
C ASP A 98 6.36 -38.49 -9.25
N LYS A 99 5.98 -37.43 -9.99
CA LYS A 99 4.61 -36.85 -9.93
C LYS A 99 4.12 -36.36 -11.30
N ALA A 100 2.82 -36.53 -11.49
CA ALA A 100 2.07 -36.40 -12.74
C ALA A 100 2.42 -35.14 -13.57
N ALA A 101 2.66 -35.37 -14.87
CA ALA A 101 2.46 -34.46 -16.00
C ALA A 101 2.38 -32.93 -15.73
N GLU A 102 3.32 -32.19 -16.33
CA GLU A 102 3.13 -30.85 -16.91
C GLU A 102 3.44 -29.57 -16.10
N GLU A 103 4.24 -29.57 -15.03
CA GLU A 103 4.81 -28.29 -14.54
C GLU A 103 6.15 -27.99 -15.23
N LYS A 104 6.08 -27.38 -16.41
CA LYS A 104 7.26 -26.80 -17.07
C LYS A 104 7.59 -25.46 -16.41
N GLY A 105 8.84 -25.30 -15.97
CA GLY A 105 9.35 -24.04 -15.43
C GLY A 105 9.34 -23.98 -13.91
N VAL A 106 9.27 -22.76 -13.36
CA VAL A 106 9.24 -22.49 -11.92
C VAL A 106 7.80 -22.12 -11.53
N PRO A 107 7.05 -23.02 -10.87
CA PRO A 107 5.64 -22.79 -10.55
C PRO A 107 5.48 -21.63 -9.57
N ASP A 108 4.38 -20.89 -9.71
CA ASP A 108 3.97 -19.78 -8.83
C ASP A 108 5.03 -18.68 -8.65
N PHE A 109 6.03 -18.57 -9.54
CA PHE A 109 7.19 -17.70 -9.37
C PHE A 109 6.84 -16.26 -9.00
N TRP A 110 5.99 -15.60 -9.81
CA TRP A 110 5.61 -14.22 -9.56
C TRP A 110 4.67 -14.06 -8.37
N LEU A 111 3.78 -15.04 -8.13
CA LEU A 111 2.93 -15.04 -6.94
C LEU A 111 3.79 -15.07 -5.67
N ILE A 112 4.78 -15.97 -5.60
CA ILE A 112 5.67 -16.08 -4.45
C ILE A 112 6.52 -14.82 -4.31
N ALA A 113 7.09 -14.30 -5.40
CA ALA A 113 7.86 -13.06 -5.37
C ALA A 113 7.05 -11.87 -4.84
N LEU A 114 5.80 -11.69 -5.29
CA LEU A 114 4.91 -10.63 -4.79
C LEU A 114 4.50 -10.87 -3.33
N LYS A 115 4.33 -12.11 -2.88
CA LYS A 115 3.94 -12.40 -1.49
C LYS A 115 5.07 -12.21 -0.48
N ASN A 116 6.32 -12.28 -0.93
CA ASN A 116 7.49 -12.11 -0.08
C ASN A 116 7.88 -10.64 0.14
N ASN A 117 7.27 -9.70 -0.59
CA ASN A 117 7.44 -8.27 -0.35
C ASN A 117 6.27 -7.72 0.47
N GLU A 118 6.59 -6.89 1.46
CA GLU A 118 5.62 -6.42 2.47
C GLU A 118 4.52 -5.54 1.87
N ILE A 119 4.88 -4.64 0.96
CA ILE A 119 3.91 -3.74 0.32
C ILE A 119 2.94 -4.52 -0.57
N THR A 120 3.45 -5.45 -1.40
CA THR A 120 2.59 -6.17 -2.34
C THR A 120 1.79 -7.30 -1.69
N THR A 121 2.24 -7.85 -0.57
CA THR A 121 1.55 -8.97 0.12
C THR A 121 0.27 -8.50 0.81
N GLU A 122 0.23 -7.27 1.32
CA GLU A 122 -0.96 -6.69 1.96
C GLU A 122 -2.16 -6.59 1.00
N GLU A 123 -1.89 -6.36 -0.28
CA GLU A 123 -2.90 -6.28 -1.33
C GLU A 123 -3.39 -7.64 -1.82
N ILE A 124 -2.63 -8.71 -1.58
CA ILE A 124 -2.91 -10.05 -2.12
C ILE A 124 -3.76 -10.84 -1.12
N THR A 125 -5.03 -11.07 -1.49
CA THR A 125 -5.91 -11.95 -0.70
C THR A 125 -5.80 -13.41 -1.17
N GLU A 126 -6.21 -14.34 -0.31
CA GLU A 126 -6.27 -15.79 -0.64
C GLU A 126 -7.07 -16.09 -1.93
N ARG A 127 -8.04 -15.24 -2.27
CA ARG A 127 -8.87 -15.40 -3.48
C ARG A 127 -8.11 -15.03 -4.75
N ASP A 128 -7.14 -14.12 -4.63
CA ASP A 128 -6.34 -13.59 -5.74
C ASP A 128 -5.24 -14.56 -6.13
N GLU A 129 -4.68 -15.30 -5.17
CA GLU A 129 -3.62 -16.28 -5.39
C GLU A 129 -3.93 -17.19 -6.58
N GLY A 130 -5.14 -17.73 -6.64
CA GLY A 130 -5.53 -18.66 -7.69
C GLY A 130 -5.49 -18.06 -9.11
N ALA A 131 -5.71 -16.75 -9.26
CA ALA A 131 -5.54 -16.06 -10.54
C ALA A 131 -4.08 -15.67 -10.79
N LEU A 132 -3.35 -15.26 -9.74
CA LEU A 132 -1.93 -14.91 -9.81
C LEU A 132 -1.02 -16.10 -10.15
N LYS A 133 -1.45 -17.35 -9.90
CA LYS A 133 -0.74 -18.55 -10.40
C LYS A 133 -0.56 -18.58 -11.92
N TYR A 134 -1.42 -17.88 -12.65
CA TYR A 134 -1.37 -17.79 -14.11
C TYR A 134 -0.52 -16.60 -14.60
N LEU A 135 0.12 -15.85 -13.70
CA LEU A 135 1.00 -14.73 -14.04
C LEU A 135 2.35 -15.26 -14.57
N LYS A 136 2.62 -15.01 -15.84
CA LYS A 136 3.82 -15.49 -16.56
C LYS A 136 5.01 -14.56 -16.46
N ASP A 137 4.72 -13.26 -16.53
CA ASP A 137 5.74 -12.22 -16.56
C ASP A 137 5.19 -10.88 -16.08
N ILE A 138 6.07 -10.08 -15.50
CA ILE A 138 5.82 -8.67 -15.20
C ILE A 138 6.93 -7.85 -15.86
N LYS A 139 6.53 -6.89 -16.69
CA LYS A 139 7.43 -5.95 -17.34
C LYS A 139 7.05 -4.53 -17.01
N TRP A 140 8.00 -3.63 -17.12
CA TRP A 140 7.74 -2.21 -17.08
C TRP A 140 8.39 -1.51 -18.28
N ASN A 141 7.76 -0.45 -18.75
CA ASN A 141 8.27 0.41 -19.81
C ASN A 141 8.11 1.87 -19.40
N LYS A 142 9.11 2.71 -19.72
CA LYS A 142 8.99 4.17 -19.60
C LYS A 142 8.01 4.69 -20.66
N VAL A 143 7.20 5.67 -20.29
CA VAL A 143 6.28 6.39 -21.17
C VAL A 143 6.75 7.84 -21.25
N GLU A 144 6.98 8.34 -22.47
CA GLU A 144 7.55 9.69 -22.68
C GLU A 144 6.47 10.77 -22.72
N GLU A 145 5.29 10.48 -23.29
CA GLU A 145 4.21 11.46 -23.43
C GLU A 145 2.82 10.83 -23.18
N PRO A 146 2.12 11.22 -22.09
CA PRO A 146 2.65 11.96 -20.94
C PRO A 146 3.74 11.17 -20.21
N LYS A 147 4.65 11.88 -19.55
CA LYS A 147 5.77 11.27 -18.80
C LYS A 147 5.26 10.25 -17.80
N GLY A 148 5.99 9.17 -17.60
CA GLY A 148 5.72 8.20 -16.53
C GLY A 148 6.17 6.79 -16.88
N PHE A 149 5.46 5.80 -16.34
CA PHE A 149 5.79 4.39 -16.60
C PHE A 149 4.54 3.51 -16.66
N LYS A 150 4.69 2.39 -17.36
CA LYS A 150 3.64 1.40 -17.56
C LYS A 150 4.12 0.04 -17.11
N LEU A 151 3.38 -0.58 -16.19
CA LEU A 151 3.49 -1.97 -15.80
C LEU A 151 2.62 -2.85 -16.69
N GLU A 152 3.15 -4.02 -17.06
CA GLU A 152 2.54 -4.99 -17.96
C GLU A 152 2.60 -6.38 -17.32
N PHE A 153 1.43 -6.92 -16.96
CA PHE A 153 1.26 -8.21 -16.33
C PHE A 153 0.72 -9.21 -17.36
N PHE A 154 1.55 -10.19 -17.72
CA PHE A 154 1.23 -11.18 -18.74
C PHE A 154 0.63 -12.42 -18.09
N PHE A 155 -0.62 -12.74 -18.41
CA PHE A 155 -1.33 -13.89 -17.88
C PHE A 155 -1.52 -14.97 -18.94
N ASP A 156 -1.44 -16.22 -18.50
CA ASP A 156 -1.93 -17.35 -19.26
C ASP A 156 -3.46 -17.38 -19.33
N GLU A 157 -3.97 -18.21 -20.24
CA GLU A 157 -5.39 -18.58 -20.23
C GLU A 157 -5.75 -19.14 -18.85
N ASN A 158 -6.68 -18.45 -18.18
CA ASN A 158 -7.03 -18.73 -16.80
C ASN A 158 -8.56 -18.77 -16.62
N PRO A 159 -9.07 -19.39 -15.54
CA PRO A 159 -10.51 -19.54 -15.34
C PRO A 159 -11.19 -18.31 -14.73
N TYR A 160 -10.49 -17.18 -14.58
CA TYR A 160 -10.98 -15.99 -13.88
C TYR A 160 -11.40 -14.87 -14.83
N PHE A 161 -10.55 -14.54 -15.81
CA PHE A 161 -10.79 -13.47 -16.78
C PHE A 161 -10.21 -13.83 -18.16
N LYS A 162 -10.59 -13.07 -19.19
CA LYS A 162 -10.16 -13.31 -20.58
C LYS A 162 -8.86 -12.63 -20.95
N ASN A 163 -8.49 -11.57 -20.24
CA ASN A 163 -7.31 -10.76 -20.57
C ASN A 163 -6.04 -11.61 -20.46
N THR A 164 -5.19 -11.55 -21.49
CA THR A 164 -3.83 -12.11 -21.46
C THR A 164 -2.79 -11.09 -21.00
N LEU A 165 -3.17 -9.81 -20.96
CA LEU A 165 -2.33 -8.69 -20.58
C LEU A 165 -3.18 -7.71 -19.77
N LEU A 166 -2.79 -7.48 -18.52
CA LEU A 166 -3.29 -6.39 -17.70
C LEU A 166 -2.21 -5.33 -17.59
N THR A 167 -2.59 -4.07 -17.72
CA THR A 167 -1.66 -2.95 -17.70
C THR A 167 -2.06 -1.90 -16.69
N LYS A 168 -1.05 -1.28 -16.07
CA LYS A 168 -1.20 -0.15 -15.16
C LYS A 168 -0.22 0.93 -15.59
N THR A 169 -0.70 2.14 -15.83
CA THR A 169 0.09 3.27 -16.31
C THR A 169 0.01 4.39 -15.30
N TYR A 170 1.15 4.92 -14.88
CA TYR A 170 1.25 6.12 -14.06
C TYR A 170 1.73 7.26 -14.94
N HIS A 171 0.97 8.35 -14.98
CA HIS A 171 1.37 9.61 -15.58
C HIS A 171 1.94 10.49 -14.48
N MET A 172 3.14 10.99 -14.70
CA MET A 172 3.93 11.78 -13.75
C MET A 172 4.07 13.19 -14.31
N ILE A 173 3.93 14.19 -13.44
CA ILE A 173 4.12 15.60 -13.82
C ILE A 173 5.60 15.85 -14.11
N ASP A 174 6.50 15.26 -13.31
CA ASP A 174 7.94 15.34 -13.50
C ASP A 174 8.65 13.98 -13.31
N GLU A 175 9.87 13.86 -13.84
CA GLU A 175 10.70 12.66 -13.71
C GLU A 175 11.56 12.66 -12.43
N ASP A 176 11.72 13.81 -11.78
CA ASP A 176 12.65 13.98 -10.65
C ASP A 176 11.94 14.21 -9.32
N GLU A 177 10.81 14.91 -9.37
CA GLU A 177 9.82 14.86 -8.31
C GLU A 177 8.71 13.92 -8.78
N PRO A 178 8.55 12.72 -8.19
CA PRO A 178 7.58 11.72 -8.63
C PRO A 178 6.15 12.12 -8.23
N ILE A 179 5.69 13.26 -8.76
CA ILE A 179 4.35 13.76 -8.53
C ILE A 179 3.42 13.04 -9.49
N LEU A 180 2.60 12.15 -8.93
CA LEU A 180 1.57 11.42 -9.66
C LEU A 180 0.48 12.38 -10.16
N GLU A 181 0.31 12.48 -11.47
CA GLU A 181 -0.81 13.20 -12.09
C GLU A 181 -2.04 12.31 -12.16
N LYS A 182 -1.86 11.08 -12.67
CA LYS A 182 -2.96 10.17 -12.95
C LYS A 182 -2.49 8.72 -13.02
N ALA A 183 -3.31 7.81 -12.49
CA ALA A 183 -3.15 6.38 -12.70
C ALA A 183 -4.25 5.84 -13.63
N ILE A 184 -3.86 4.98 -14.58
CA ILE A 184 -4.75 4.34 -15.54
C ILE A 184 -4.53 2.84 -15.49
N GLY A 185 -5.54 2.09 -15.07
CA GLY A 185 -5.51 0.64 -15.08
C GLY A 185 -6.29 0.03 -16.25
N THR A 186 -6.27 -1.29 -16.33
CA THR A 186 -6.96 -2.06 -17.38
C THR A 186 -8.24 -2.66 -16.84
N GLU A 187 -9.36 -2.47 -17.54
CA GLU A 187 -10.62 -3.13 -17.20
C GLU A 187 -10.49 -4.65 -17.39
N ILE A 188 -10.79 -5.39 -16.32
CA ILE A 188 -10.67 -6.85 -16.31
C ILE A 188 -11.98 -7.48 -16.80
N GLU A 189 -11.89 -8.28 -17.86
CA GLU A 189 -13.01 -9.02 -18.43
C GLU A 189 -13.27 -10.33 -17.67
N TRP A 190 -13.85 -10.21 -16.47
CA TRP A 190 -14.16 -11.36 -15.61
C TRP A 190 -15.16 -12.34 -16.24
N TYR A 191 -14.92 -13.63 -16.04
CA TYR A 191 -15.92 -14.65 -16.32
C TYR A 191 -17.08 -14.58 -15.32
N PRO A 192 -18.28 -15.07 -15.68
CA PRO A 192 -19.44 -15.02 -14.81
C PRO A 192 -19.20 -15.65 -13.43
N GLY A 193 -19.34 -14.85 -12.37
CA GLY A 193 -19.15 -15.30 -10.98
C GLY A 193 -17.70 -15.51 -10.56
N LYS A 194 -16.73 -15.02 -11.34
CA LYS A 194 -15.29 -15.12 -11.06
C LYS A 194 -14.64 -13.78 -10.71
N CYS A 195 -15.42 -12.71 -10.66
CA CYS A 195 -14.96 -11.40 -10.22
C CYS A 195 -14.38 -11.47 -8.80
N LEU A 196 -13.11 -11.14 -8.65
CA LEU A 196 -12.40 -11.20 -7.36
C LEU A 196 -12.55 -9.90 -6.56
N THR A 197 -12.74 -8.78 -7.26
CA THR A 197 -12.93 -7.43 -6.70
C THR A 197 -14.33 -7.20 -6.12
N GLN A 198 -15.26 -8.13 -6.34
CA GLN A 198 -16.66 -7.99 -5.89
C GLN A 198 -17.21 -9.27 -5.24
N LYS A 199 -17.91 -9.12 -4.12
CA LYS A 199 -18.66 -10.20 -3.45
C LYS A 199 -20.15 -10.10 -3.75
N ILE A 200 -20.74 -11.22 -4.16
CA ILE A 200 -22.17 -11.33 -4.44
C ILE A 200 -22.93 -11.76 -3.18
N LEU A 201 -23.66 -10.83 -2.55
CA LEU A 201 -24.51 -11.09 -1.40
C LEU A 201 -25.95 -11.38 -1.83
N LYS A 202 -26.38 -12.64 -1.66
CA LYS A 202 -27.77 -13.05 -1.88
C LYS A 202 -28.61 -12.76 -0.64
N LYS A 203 -29.46 -11.73 -0.67
CA LYS A 203 -30.43 -11.49 0.41
C LYS A 203 -31.66 -12.39 0.24
N LYS A 204 -32.04 -13.10 1.30
CA LYS A 204 -33.31 -13.85 1.34
C LYS A 204 -34.48 -12.86 1.19
N PRO A 205 -35.48 -13.16 0.36
CA PRO A 205 -36.64 -12.29 0.20
C PRO A 205 -37.36 -12.11 1.54
N LYS A 206 -37.83 -10.89 1.84
CA LYS A 206 -38.62 -10.61 3.05
C LYS A 206 -39.84 -11.55 3.08
N LYS A 207 -40.06 -12.18 4.24
CA LYS A 207 -41.15 -13.13 4.51
C LYS A 207 -42.48 -12.40 4.30
N GLY A 208 -43.14 -12.62 3.16
CA GLY A 208 -44.46 -12.05 2.86
C GLY A 208 -44.77 -11.80 1.38
N SER A 209 -43.77 -11.68 0.50
CA SER A 209 -44.01 -11.46 -0.93
C SER A 209 -43.99 -12.76 -1.72
N LYS A 210 -45.15 -13.19 -2.23
CA LYS A 210 -45.35 -14.48 -2.93
C LYS A 210 -44.74 -14.56 -4.34
N ASN A 211 -43.91 -13.60 -4.78
CA ASN A 211 -43.29 -13.64 -6.12
C ASN A 211 -42.08 -12.69 -6.31
N THR A 212 -41.17 -12.58 -5.36
CA THR A 212 -39.95 -11.77 -5.54
C THR A 212 -38.72 -12.62 -5.79
N LYS A 213 -38.11 -12.45 -6.98
CA LYS A 213 -36.78 -12.96 -7.34
C LYS A 213 -35.76 -12.54 -6.26
N PRO A 214 -34.77 -13.39 -5.94
CA PRO A 214 -33.71 -13.02 -4.99
C PRO A 214 -32.99 -11.75 -5.46
N ILE A 215 -32.95 -10.74 -4.59
CA ILE A 215 -32.19 -9.50 -4.83
C ILE A 215 -30.73 -9.83 -4.59
N THR A 216 -29.94 -9.67 -5.64
CA THR A 216 -28.49 -9.89 -5.63
C THR A 216 -27.86 -8.51 -5.43
N LYS A 217 -27.23 -8.26 -4.28
CA LYS A 217 -26.45 -7.04 -4.06
C LYS A 217 -24.98 -7.41 -4.26
N THR A 218 -24.30 -6.64 -5.10
CA THR A 218 -22.84 -6.73 -5.28
C THR A 218 -22.19 -5.69 -4.38
N GLU A 219 -21.10 -6.08 -3.72
CA GLU A 219 -20.33 -5.21 -2.82
C GLU A 219 -18.85 -5.35 -3.18
N GLU A 220 -18.15 -4.24 -3.26
CA GLU A 220 -16.70 -4.22 -3.50
C GLU A 220 -15.96 -4.80 -2.30
N CYS A 221 -14.84 -5.44 -2.57
CA CYS A 221 -14.02 -6.05 -1.52
C CYS A 221 -12.54 -5.98 -1.89
N GLU A 222 -11.69 -6.07 -0.87
CA GLU A 222 -10.24 -6.20 -1.01
C GLU A 222 -9.87 -7.34 -1.97
N SER A 223 -8.99 -6.99 -2.90
CA SER A 223 -8.45 -7.85 -3.94
C SER A 223 -7.29 -7.12 -4.59
N PHE A 224 -6.18 -7.82 -4.83
CA PHE A 224 -5.04 -7.28 -5.58
C PHE A 224 -5.46 -6.68 -6.92
N PHE A 225 -6.50 -7.25 -7.56
CA PHE A 225 -6.97 -6.79 -8.87
C PHE A 225 -7.67 -5.42 -8.84
N ASN A 226 -7.93 -4.85 -7.65
CA ASN A 226 -8.32 -3.45 -7.52
C ASN A 226 -7.20 -2.50 -7.97
N PHE A 227 -5.94 -2.94 -7.95
CA PHE A 227 -4.80 -2.21 -8.48
C PHE A 227 -4.97 -1.80 -9.96
N PHE A 228 -5.75 -2.56 -10.74
CA PHE A 228 -6.07 -2.22 -12.14
C PHE A 228 -7.29 -1.31 -12.29
N ASN A 229 -7.89 -0.88 -11.19
CA ASN A 229 -8.97 0.10 -11.14
C ASN A 229 -8.60 1.22 -10.17
N PRO A 230 -7.60 2.06 -10.52
CA PRO A 230 -7.08 3.07 -9.62
C PRO A 230 -8.13 4.12 -9.25
N PRO A 231 -7.98 4.77 -8.07
CA PRO A 231 -8.83 5.87 -7.67
C PRO A 231 -8.86 6.97 -8.75
N GLN A 232 -10.05 7.52 -9.01
CA GLN A 232 -10.23 8.62 -9.97
C GLN A 232 -10.39 9.93 -9.23
N VAL A 233 -9.68 10.97 -9.68
CA VAL A 233 -9.87 12.34 -9.20
C VAL A 233 -11.15 12.90 -9.82
N PRO A 234 -12.17 13.29 -9.02
CA PRO A 234 -13.35 13.97 -9.53
C PRO A 234 -12.98 15.25 -10.29
N GLU A 235 -13.67 15.52 -11.40
CA GLU A 235 -13.41 16.71 -12.22
C GLU A 235 -14.00 18.00 -11.59
N ASP A 236 -15.00 17.85 -10.70
CA ASP A 236 -15.70 18.96 -10.04
C ASP A 236 -15.15 19.19 -8.62
N GLU A 237 -14.47 20.31 -8.40
CA GLU A 237 -13.90 20.70 -7.09
C GLU A 237 -14.97 20.83 -5.98
N ASP A 238 -16.23 21.09 -6.36
CA ASP A 238 -17.35 21.24 -5.40
C ASP A 238 -17.82 19.90 -4.79
N ASP A 239 -17.40 18.76 -5.35
CA ASP A 239 -17.74 17.41 -4.86
C ASP A 239 -16.67 16.82 -3.91
N LEU A 240 -15.55 17.54 -3.70
CA LEU A 240 -14.46 17.13 -2.82
C LEU A 240 -14.43 17.97 -1.56
N ASP A 241 -14.94 17.43 -0.45
CA ASP A 241 -14.63 17.98 0.86
C ASP A 241 -13.19 17.61 1.29
N GLU A 242 -12.67 18.29 2.31
CA GLU A 242 -11.28 18.15 2.76
C GLU A 242 -10.96 16.71 3.24
N GLU A 243 -11.92 16.07 3.90
CA GLU A 243 -11.80 14.68 4.38
C GLU A 243 -11.74 13.68 3.21
N LEU A 244 -12.60 13.83 2.20
CA LEU A 244 -12.60 12.98 1.01
C LEU A 244 -11.35 13.19 0.16
N ALA A 245 -10.85 14.43 0.08
CA ALA A 245 -9.61 14.73 -0.63
C ALA A 245 -8.40 14.05 0.02
N GLU A 246 -8.29 14.09 1.35
CA GLU A 246 -7.23 13.41 2.11
C GLU A 246 -7.29 11.88 1.95
N GLU A 247 -8.49 11.28 2.05
CA GLU A 247 -8.69 9.84 1.82
C GLU A 247 -8.36 9.43 0.38
N LEU A 248 -8.70 10.27 -0.61
CA LEU A 248 -8.38 10.02 -2.00
C LEU A 248 -6.87 10.11 -2.25
N GLN A 249 -6.20 11.12 -1.68
CA GLN A 249 -4.76 11.28 -1.78
C GLN A 249 -4.02 10.08 -1.19
N GLY A 250 -4.38 9.65 0.03
CA GLY A 250 -3.75 8.49 0.66
C GLY A 250 -3.91 7.20 -0.16
N ARG A 251 -5.08 6.99 -0.78
CA ARG A 251 -5.30 5.84 -1.69
C ARG A 251 -4.47 5.93 -2.98
N MET A 252 -4.28 7.13 -3.52
CA MET A 252 -3.45 7.34 -4.71
C MET A 252 -1.96 7.14 -4.41
N GLU A 253 -1.51 7.58 -3.23
CA GLU A 253 -0.15 7.38 -2.74
C GLU A 253 0.13 5.88 -2.54
N GLN A 254 -0.74 5.17 -1.81
CA GLN A 254 -0.62 3.72 -1.64
C GLN A 254 -0.59 2.99 -2.99
N ASP A 255 -1.49 3.36 -3.92
CA ASP A 255 -1.50 2.79 -5.28
C ASP A 255 -0.20 3.05 -6.04
N TYR A 256 0.40 4.22 -5.88
CA TYR A 256 1.70 4.56 -6.45
C TYR A 256 2.83 3.75 -5.82
N ASP A 257 2.85 3.62 -4.49
CA ASP A 257 3.88 2.89 -3.74
C ASP A 257 3.92 1.42 -4.15
N ILE A 258 2.76 0.79 -4.32
CA ILE A 258 2.65 -0.57 -4.88
C ILE A 258 3.25 -0.62 -6.29
N GLY A 259 2.90 0.36 -7.14
CA GLY A 259 3.41 0.43 -8.52
C GLY A 259 4.92 0.64 -8.61
N SER A 260 5.46 1.53 -7.77
CA SER A 260 6.88 1.82 -7.66
C SER A 260 7.63 0.59 -7.14
N THR A 261 7.13 -0.06 -6.09
CA THR A 261 7.71 -1.29 -5.54
C THR A 261 7.79 -2.40 -6.58
N ILE A 262 6.72 -2.60 -7.36
CA ILE A 262 6.73 -3.61 -8.43
C ILE A 262 7.80 -3.27 -9.48
N LYS A 263 7.89 -2.01 -9.89
CA LYS A 263 8.86 -1.53 -10.88
C LYS A 263 10.31 -1.68 -10.40
N GLU A 264 10.60 -1.21 -9.19
CA GLU A 264 11.96 -0.93 -8.71
C GLU A 264 12.54 -2.04 -7.86
N LYS A 265 11.71 -2.75 -7.08
CA LYS A 265 12.13 -3.85 -6.20
C LYS A 265 11.78 -5.22 -6.80
N ILE A 266 10.52 -5.45 -7.20
CA ILE A 266 10.07 -6.77 -7.66
C ILE A 266 10.66 -7.15 -9.02
N ILE A 267 10.55 -6.31 -10.05
CA ILE A 267 11.00 -6.68 -11.42
C ILE A 267 12.53 -6.81 -11.50
N SER A 268 13.27 -5.96 -10.80
CA SER A 268 14.74 -5.96 -10.75
C SER A 268 15.28 -7.19 -9.99
N HIS A 269 14.71 -7.49 -8.83
CA HIS A 269 15.19 -8.52 -7.90
C HIS A 269 14.22 -9.70 -7.74
N ALA A 270 13.44 -10.01 -8.78
CA ALA A 270 12.39 -11.04 -8.73
C ALA A 270 12.85 -12.41 -8.21
N VAL A 271 14.10 -12.80 -8.50
CA VAL A 271 14.65 -14.08 -8.01
C VAL A 271 14.91 -14.03 -6.51
N SER A 272 15.46 -12.93 -5.99
CA SER A 272 15.68 -12.73 -4.55
C SER A 272 14.37 -12.67 -3.79
N TRP A 273 13.37 -11.97 -4.33
CA TRP A 273 12.03 -11.96 -3.76
C TRP A 273 11.38 -13.35 -3.82
N PHE A 274 11.55 -14.11 -4.90
CA PHE A 274 11.08 -15.48 -4.98
C PHE A 274 11.74 -16.41 -3.94
N THR A 275 13.05 -16.31 -3.74
CA THR A 275 13.78 -17.13 -2.75
C THR A 275 13.56 -16.67 -1.31
N GLY A 276 13.07 -15.45 -1.10
CA GLY A 276 12.96 -14.82 0.22
C GLY A 276 14.31 -14.32 0.76
N GLU A 277 15.31 -14.17 -0.11
CA GLU A 277 16.63 -13.63 0.23
C GLU A 277 16.74 -12.12 -0.07
N ALA A 278 15.67 -11.52 -0.61
CA ALA A 278 15.60 -10.07 -0.75
C ALA A 278 15.61 -9.45 0.65
N VAL A 279 16.52 -8.50 0.85
CA VAL A 279 16.53 -7.62 1.99
C VAL A 279 15.85 -6.35 1.51
N ASP A 280 14.82 -5.89 2.22
CA ASP A 280 14.26 -4.58 1.92
C ASP A 280 15.30 -3.53 2.32
N GLU A 281 15.68 -2.63 1.40
CA GLU A 281 16.70 -1.62 1.71
C GLU A 281 16.25 -0.73 2.89
N ASP A 282 14.94 -0.56 3.05
CA ASP A 282 14.31 0.16 4.16
C ASP A 282 14.51 -0.54 5.53
N ASP A 283 14.69 -1.88 5.55
CA ASP A 283 14.99 -2.64 6.78
C ASP A 283 16.45 -2.45 7.24
N LEU A 284 17.35 -2.08 6.33
CA LEU A 284 18.76 -1.85 6.66
C LEU A 284 19.02 -0.44 7.20
N GLU A 285 18.09 0.50 7.03
CA GLU A 285 18.21 1.87 7.53
C GLU A 285 17.74 2.02 8.99
N MET A 286 17.13 0.98 9.58
CA MET A 286 16.63 1.00 10.97
C MET A 286 17.65 0.55 12.04
N ASP A 287 18.86 0.13 11.65
CA ASP A 287 19.85 -0.48 12.58
C ASP A 287 21.07 0.41 12.87
N ASP A 288 21.06 1.70 12.47
CA ASP A 288 22.21 2.64 12.65
C ASP A 288 21.96 3.74 13.70
N ASP A 289 20.87 3.67 14.49
CA ASP A 289 20.51 4.65 15.54
C ASP A 289 20.64 4.10 16.99
N GLU A 290 21.30 2.95 17.21
CA GLU A 290 21.60 2.42 18.56
C GLU A 290 23.10 2.49 18.95
N GLU A 291 23.80 3.60 18.66
CA GLU A 291 25.07 3.90 19.32
C GLU A 291 25.07 5.31 19.97
N ASP A 292 25.38 5.31 21.28
CA ASP A 292 25.69 6.45 22.18
C ASP A 292 24.53 7.14 22.96
N GLU A 293 23.95 6.42 23.93
CA GLU A 293 23.79 7.01 25.27
C GLU A 293 24.80 6.34 26.22
N GLU A 294 26.05 6.82 26.19
CA GLU A 294 27.02 6.52 27.25
C GLU A 294 26.50 7.11 28.57
N ASP A 295 26.11 6.22 29.49
CA ASP A 295 25.95 6.47 30.93
C ASP A 295 27.23 7.13 31.49
N GLU A 296 27.27 8.46 31.61
CA GLU A 296 28.21 9.15 32.48
C GLU A 296 27.62 9.25 33.90
N GLU A 297 27.83 8.18 34.66
CA GLU A 297 27.78 8.18 36.13
C GLU A 297 28.98 9.00 36.68
N GLU A 298 28.71 10.18 37.23
CA GLU A 298 29.60 10.83 38.21
C GLU A 298 28.83 11.18 39.51
N ASP A 299 28.85 10.23 40.44
CA ASP A 299 28.95 10.42 41.90
C ASP A 299 30.11 11.41 42.21
N GLU A 300 30.18 12.25 43.24
CA GLU A 300 29.61 12.38 44.59
C GLU A 300 29.98 13.81 45.07
N GLU A 301 29.27 14.37 46.06
CA GLU A 301 29.81 14.87 47.34
C GLU A 301 28.83 15.85 48.02
N GLU A 302 28.62 15.56 49.30
CA GLU A 302 27.73 16.18 50.27
C GLU A 302 28.18 17.60 50.66
N ASP A 303 27.24 18.44 51.10
CA ASP A 303 27.49 19.29 52.27
C ASP A 303 26.16 19.76 52.90
N GLU A 304 26.15 19.66 54.23
CA GLU A 304 25.03 19.71 55.17
C GLU A 304 24.58 21.12 55.60
N GLU A 305 23.56 21.14 56.48
CA GLU A 305 23.14 22.18 57.45
C GLU A 305 22.17 23.28 56.92
N ASP A 306 21.07 23.67 57.58
CA ASP A 306 20.45 23.26 58.85
C ASP A 306 19.03 23.87 58.98
N GLU A 307 18.21 23.16 59.76
CA GLU A 307 17.27 23.60 60.81
C GLU A 307 15.92 24.34 60.56
N ASP A 308 14.97 23.86 61.38
CA ASP A 308 13.75 24.42 61.95
C ASP A 308 12.42 24.29 61.18
N ASP A 309 11.27 23.93 61.78
CA ASP A 309 10.88 23.30 63.06
C ASP A 309 9.34 23.09 62.94
N ASP A 310 8.78 22.38 63.90
CA ASP A 310 7.38 22.32 64.33
C ASP A 310 6.45 21.26 63.71
N ASP A 311 6.39 20.14 64.44
CA ASP A 311 5.21 19.66 65.19
C ASP A 311 3.83 19.82 64.52
N ASP A 312 3.11 18.71 64.33
CA ASP A 312 2.18 18.24 65.38
C ASP A 312 1.53 16.90 64.95
N ASP A 313 1.92 15.88 65.69
CA ASP A 313 1.13 14.82 66.32
C ASP A 313 0.10 13.92 65.62
N GLU A 314 0.24 12.67 66.08
CA GLU A 314 -0.74 11.61 66.34
C GLU A 314 -1.26 10.76 65.17
N GLU A 315 -0.67 9.57 64.96
CA GLU A 315 -0.97 8.27 65.64
C GLU A 315 -2.27 7.64 65.10
N GLU A 316 -2.41 6.34 64.80
CA GLU A 316 -1.62 5.13 64.97
C GLU A 316 -2.25 4.03 64.07
N GLU A 317 -1.41 3.12 63.55
CA GLU A 317 -1.54 1.64 63.58
C GLU A 317 -2.86 0.92 63.08
N GLU A 318 -2.91 -0.27 62.47
CA GLU A 318 -2.04 -1.45 62.44
C GLU A 318 -2.23 -2.26 61.13
N GLU A 319 -1.10 -2.75 60.63
CA GLU A 319 -0.74 -4.13 60.24
C GLU A 319 -1.70 -5.19 59.63
N LYS A 320 -1.20 -5.70 58.48
CA LYS A 320 -0.93 -7.11 58.13
C LYS A 320 -2.08 -8.11 57.93
N GLY A 321 -2.29 -8.42 56.63
CA GLY A 321 -1.73 -9.64 56.02
C GLY A 321 -2.28 -11.02 56.44
N LYS A 322 -2.81 -11.77 55.46
CA LYS A 322 -2.51 -13.21 55.27
C LYS A 322 -3.06 -13.77 53.96
N LYS A 323 -2.14 -14.32 53.15
CA LYS A 323 -2.40 -15.35 52.13
C LYS A 323 -2.74 -16.68 52.82
N SER A 324 -3.66 -17.47 52.27
CA SER A 324 -3.48 -18.94 52.18
C SER A 324 -4.42 -19.58 51.14
N ARG A 325 -3.98 -20.73 50.64
CA ARG A 325 -4.39 -21.44 49.43
C ARG A 325 -5.42 -22.54 49.73
N LYS A 326 -6.07 -23.01 48.64
CA LYS A 326 -6.11 -24.41 48.12
C LYS A 326 -7.45 -25.18 48.16
N LYS A 327 -7.86 -25.53 46.92
CA LYS A 327 -8.56 -26.73 46.38
C LYS A 327 -9.01 -27.84 47.33
N LYS A 328 -10.21 -28.38 47.04
CA LYS A 328 -10.53 -29.81 46.78
C LYS A 328 -11.99 -29.93 46.28
N SER A 329 -12.24 -30.42 45.06
CA SER A 329 -12.45 -31.83 44.65
C SER A 329 -13.83 -32.41 45.03
N GLY A 330 -14.60 -32.83 44.02
CA GLY A 330 -15.77 -33.70 44.17
C GLY A 330 -16.24 -34.21 42.81
N ARG A 331 -16.07 -35.51 42.57
CA ARG A 331 -16.32 -36.29 41.34
C ARG A 331 -17.35 -37.38 41.65
N SER A 332 -18.28 -37.65 40.74
CA SER A 332 -18.90 -38.98 40.51
C SER A 332 -19.79 -38.91 39.26
N GLN A 333 -19.38 -39.53 38.14
CA GLN A 333 -19.67 -40.90 37.65
C GLN A 333 -21.06 -41.06 36.96
N LEU A 334 -21.03 -41.27 35.64
CA LEU A 334 -21.43 -42.49 34.88
C LEU A 334 -22.94 -42.62 34.63
N GLY A 335 -23.43 -43.04 33.45
CA GLY A 335 -22.75 -43.72 32.35
C GLY A 335 -23.61 -43.86 31.08
N GLU A 336 -23.10 -44.71 30.21
CA GLU A 336 -23.46 -45.03 28.81
C GLU A 336 -24.91 -45.47 28.54
N GLY A 337 -25.35 -45.32 27.28
CA GLY A 337 -26.51 -46.03 26.73
C GLY A 337 -26.81 -45.68 25.26
N GLN A 338 -26.64 -46.67 24.38
CA GLN A 338 -26.82 -46.66 22.93
C GLN A 338 -28.28 -46.61 22.43
N GLN A 339 -28.41 -46.20 21.16
CA GLN A 339 -29.33 -46.68 20.10
C GLN A 339 -30.86 -46.50 20.24
N GLY A 340 -31.41 -45.83 19.22
CA GLY A 340 -32.54 -46.34 18.43
C GLY A 340 -33.93 -45.87 18.85
N GLU A 341 -34.58 -45.06 18.01
CA GLU A 341 -35.97 -45.26 17.53
C GLU A 341 -36.39 -44.15 16.55
N ARG A 342 -36.79 -44.55 15.33
CA ARG A 342 -37.76 -43.88 14.44
C ARG A 342 -39.14 -44.53 14.72
N PRO A 343 -40.27 -44.05 14.16
CA PRO A 343 -40.78 -42.69 13.90
C PRO A 343 -42.19 -42.52 14.55
N PRO A 344 -43.02 -41.53 14.16
CA PRO A 344 -44.11 -41.92 13.26
C PRO A 344 -44.48 -40.90 12.17
N GLU A 345 -45.06 -41.48 11.11
CA GLU A 345 -45.71 -40.87 9.94
C GLU A 345 -47.05 -40.17 10.24
N CYS A 346 -47.51 -39.45 9.20
CA CYS A 346 -48.92 -39.19 8.83
C CYS A 346 -49.64 -38.11 9.65
N LYS A 347 -50.42 -37.17 9.07
CA LYS A 347 -51.22 -37.21 7.84
C LYS A 347 -51.70 -35.79 7.46
N GLN A 348 -51.85 -35.59 6.14
CA GLN A 348 -52.96 -34.90 5.44
C GLN A 348 -53.46 -33.55 5.98
N GLN A 349 -53.31 -32.50 5.15
CA GLN A 349 -54.40 -32.03 4.28
C GLN A 349 -53.84 -31.27 3.08
#